data_AF-A0A955LXN2-F1
#
_entry.id   AF-A0A955LXN2-F1
#
_cell.length_a   1.000
_cell.length_b   1.000
_cell.length_c   1.000
_cell.angle_alpha   90.00
_cell.angle_beta   90.00
_cell.angle_gamma   90.00
#
_symmetry.space_group_name_H-M   'P 1'
#
loop_
_entity.id
_entity.type
_entity.pdbx_description
1 polymer ?
#
loop_
_entity_poly.entity_id
_entity_poly.type
_entity_poly.pdbx_seq_one_letter_code
_entity_poly.pdbx_strand_id
1 'polypeptide(L)'
;KPLVFLNSVRTMNYKTFLKSLNNLLNNIEDRSLDDEQRVHNLRMAWEVGRKVCEYKNESGYTIKQIAGDVGMSDRSLNKFVRAYGFFPDGFKEEIDKKPLTWSHYLAIVYIRSKEERDFYLKEAAANGWSSHQTRLRIRNNYYDNRVMESNRVLKGAKQKILKDRRQRLYTYGARVLKVVDGDTLLLQIDVGFKTVMEHKVRLRGINCAERKSKLGDKAKEFVVQRLMGPQGADGQVVVSSYKTGKFGRYIADVWYMPQESDKERVVQEGRYLNQELLDEELAVMVE
;
A
#
# COMPACT_ATOMS: atom_id res chain seq x y z
N LYS A 1 2.95 -25.98 -31.12
CA LYS A 1 2.12 -25.89 -32.34
C LYS A 1 1.20 -24.69 -32.19
N PRO A 2 1.38 -23.60 -32.94
CA PRO A 2 0.43 -22.50 -32.92
C PRO A 2 -0.79 -22.88 -33.75
N LEU A 3 -1.98 -22.68 -33.18
CA LEU A 3 -3.26 -22.85 -33.86
C LEU A 3 -3.39 -21.76 -34.93
N VAL A 4 -3.32 -22.19 -36.19
CA VAL A 4 -3.68 -21.43 -37.38
C VAL A 4 -5.19 -21.20 -37.32
N PHE A 5 -5.63 -20.01 -36.94
CA PHE A 5 -7.00 -19.56 -37.23
C PHE A 5 -7.05 -19.23 -38.73
N LEU A 6 -7.55 -20.19 -39.48
CA LEU A 6 -7.86 -20.07 -40.90
C LEU A 6 -8.88 -18.95 -41.13
N ASN A 7 -8.48 -18.05 -42.03
CA ASN A 7 -9.29 -17.04 -42.69
C ASN A 7 -10.70 -17.54 -43.06
N SER A 8 -11.70 -16.92 -42.44
CA SER A 8 -13.09 -16.96 -42.89
C SER A 8 -13.74 -15.58 -42.64
N VAL A 9 -13.13 -14.51 -43.14
CA VAL A 9 -13.77 -13.20 -43.17
C VAL A 9 -14.43 -13.05 -44.54
N ARG A 10 -15.74 -13.31 -44.57
CA ARG A 10 -16.62 -12.71 -45.59
C ARG A 10 -16.38 -11.20 -45.50
N THR A 11 -15.89 -10.57 -46.56
CA THR A 11 -15.86 -9.10 -46.68
C THR A 11 -17.27 -8.59 -46.45
N MET A 12 -17.56 -8.13 -45.23
CA MET A 12 -18.85 -7.57 -44.89
C MET A 12 -18.99 -6.30 -45.71
N ASN A 13 -19.95 -6.28 -46.64
CA ASN A 13 -20.27 -5.08 -47.42
C ASN A 13 -20.48 -3.91 -46.44
N TYR A 14 -19.89 -2.75 -46.72
CA TYR A 14 -19.94 -1.56 -45.87
C TYR A 14 -21.38 -1.21 -45.42
N LYS A 15 -22.36 -1.40 -46.31
CA LYS A 15 -23.78 -1.19 -45.99
C LYS A 15 -24.29 -2.14 -44.90
N THR A 16 -23.87 -3.41 -44.92
CA THR A 16 -24.22 -4.41 -43.90
C THR A 16 -23.53 -4.09 -42.58
N PHE A 17 -22.28 -3.63 -42.62
CA PHE A 17 -21.55 -3.15 -41.44
C PHE A 17 -22.27 -1.96 -40.79
N LEU A 18 -22.59 -0.91 -41.56
CA LEU A 18 -23.30 0.26 -41.04
C LEU A 18 -24.66 -0.10 -40.43
N LYS A 19 -25.41 -0.99 -41.08
CA LYS A 19 -26.70 -1.49 -40.54
C LYS A 19 -26.49 -2.20 -39.19
N SER A 20 -25.45 -3.02 -39.08
CA SER A 20 -25.12 -3.72 -37.83
C SER A 20 -24.68 -2.75 -36.73
N LEU A 21 -23.89 -1.73 -37.09
CA LEU A 21 -23.40 -0.72 -36.15
C LEU A 21 -24.54 0.16 -35.64
N ASN A 22 -25.43 0.63 -36.51
CA ASN A 22 -26.60 1.41 -36.14
C ASN A 22 -27.56 0.64 -35.22
N ASN A 23 -27.72 -0.67 -35.43
CA ASN A 23 -28.50 -1.50 -34.52
C ASN A 23 -27.90 -1.49 -33.10
N LEU A 24 -26.58 -1.70 -32.97
CA LEU A 24 -25.91 -1.63 -31.66
C LEU A 24 -26.09 -0.26 -30.99
N LEU A 25 -25.95 0.82 -31.77
CA LEU A 25 -26.05 2.18 -31.26
C LEU A 25 -27.45 2.56 -30.80
N ASN A 26 -28.47 2.14 -31.54
CA ASN A 26 -29.87 2.40 -31.19
C ASN A 26 -30.31 1.67 -29.91
N ASN A 27 -29.62 0.59 -29.52
CA ASN A 27 -29.89 -0.15 -28.29
C ASN A 27 -29.11 0.39 -27.07
N ILE A 28 -28.31 1.44 -27.22
CA ILE A 28 -27.61 2.09 -26.10
C ILE A 28 -28.48 3.25 -25.60
N GLU A 29 -29.16 3.06 -24.47
CA GLU A 29 -29.97 4.11 -23.83
C GLU A 29 -29.19 4.87 -22.74
N ASP A 30 -29.19 6.20 -22.76
CA ASP A 30 -28.35 7.04 -21.87
C ASP A 30 -28.87 7.13 -20.41
N ARG A 31 -30.12 6.72 -20.12
CA ARG A 31 -30.77 6.91 -18.80
C ARG A 31 -31.53 5.69 -18.29
N SER A 32 -30.93 4.50 -18.30
CA SER A 32 -31.53 3.39 -17.55
C SER A 32 -31.24 3.49 -16.06
N LEU A 33 -32.28 3.24 -15.25
CA LEU A 33 -32.24 3.14 -13.79
C LEU A 33 -32.08 1.70 -13.29
N ASP A 34 -32.15 0.69 -14.17
CA ASP A 34 -32.02 -0.72 -13.80
C ASP A 34 -30.61 -1.28 -14.08
N ASP A 35 -30.22 -2.28 -13.30
CA ASP A 35 -28.88 -2.87 -13.34
C ASP A 35 -28.61 -3.68 -14.62
N GLU A 36 -29.63 -4.33 -15.19
CA GLU A 36 -29.51 -5.20 -16.37
C GLU A 36 -29.27 -4.38 -17.64
N GLN A 37 -30.04 -3.32 -17.84
CA GLN A 37 -29.92 -2.42 -18.97
C GLN A 37 -28.62 -1.61 -18.91
N ARG A 38 -28.13 -1.26 -17.72
CA ARG A 38 -26.78 -0.69 -17.56
C ARG A 38 -25.71 -1.64 -18.09
N VAL A 39 -25.78 -2.92 -17.71
CA VAL A 39 -24.84 -3.95 -18.18
C VAL A 39 -25.00 -4.19 -19.69
N HIS A 40 -26.23 -4.20 -20.20
CA HIS A 40 -26.51 -4.28 -21.63
C HIS A 40 -25.86 -3.14 -22.41
N ASN A 41 -26.05 -1.89 -21.97
CA ASN A 41 -25.44 -0.72 -22.58
C ASN A 41 -23.91 -0.79 -22.57
N LEU A 42 -23.34 -1.32 -21.49
CA LEU A 42 -21.90 -1.52 -21.35
C LEU A 42 -21.37 -2.52 -22.41
N ARG A 43 -22.04 -3.66 -22.57
CA ARG A 43 -21.74 -4.66 -23.61
C ARG A 43 -21.87 -4.08 -25.02
N MET A 44 -22.97 -3.38 -25.31
CA MET A 44 -23.21 -2.79 -26.62
C MET A 44 -22.17 -1.75 -27.01
N ALA A 45 -21.77 -0.92 -26.06
CA ALA A 45 -20.78 0.08 -26.33
C ALA A 45 -19.37 -0.51 -26.54
N TRP A 46 -19.00 -1.56 -25.80
CA TRP A 46 -17.77 -2.28 -26.08
C TRP A 46 -17.79 -2.93 -27.47
N GLU A 47 -18.91 -3.57 -27.85
CA GLU A 47 -19.10 -4.18 -29.18
C GLU A 47 -19.01 -3.16 -30.33
N VAL A 48 -19.55 -1.95 -30.15
CA VAL A 48 -19.37 -0.84 -31.09
C VAL A 48 -17.88 -0.53 -31.28
N GLY A 49 -17.12 -0.41 -30.18
CA GLY A 49 -15.68 -0.17 -30.21
C GLY A 49 -14.91 -1.27 -30.95
N ARG A 50 -15.22 -2.53 -30.63
CA ARG A 50 -14.61 -3.72 -31.27
C ARG A 50 -14.88 -3.74 -32.77
N LYS A 51 -16.15 -3.67 -33.19
CA LYS A 51 -16.54 -3.74 -34.60
C LYS A 51 -15.93 -2.63 -35.44
N VAL A 52 -15.89 -1.40 -34.92
CA VAL A 52 -15.28 -0.27 -35.63
C VAL A 52 -13.77 -0.46 -35.75
N CYS A 53 -13.11 -0.97 -34.70
CA CYS A 53 -11.68 -1.26 -34.73
C CYS A 53 -11.33 -2.34 -35.77
N GLU A 54 -12.02 -3.48 -35.72
CA GLU A 54 -11.85 -4.60 -36.66
C GLU A 54 -12.11 -4.15 -38.10
N TYR A 55 -13.26 -3.52 -38.35
CA TYR A 55 -13.64 -3.10 -39.71
C TYR A 55 -12.66 -2.08 -40.29
N LYS A 56 -12.24 -1.08 -39.49
CA LYS A 56 -11.22 -0.11 -39.92
C LYS A 56 -9.92 -0.79 -40.31
N ASN A 57 -9.48 -1.79 -39.55
CA ASN A 57 -8.21 -2.48 -39.80
C ASN A 57 -8.27 -3.38 -41.05
N GLU A 58 -9.43 -3.96 -41.35
CA GLU A 58 -9.64 -4.82 -42.53
C GLU A 58 -9.92 -4.05 -43.82
N SER A 59 -10.64 -2.92 -43.74
CA SER A 59 -11.15 -2.20 -44.91
C SER A 59 -10.39 -0.92 -45.27
N GLY A 60 -9.63 -0.35 -44.34
CA GLY A 60 -8.95 0.95 -44.49
C GLY A 60 -9.83 2.17 -44.26
N TYR A 61 -11.14 2.01 -43.97
CA TYR A 61 -12.02 3.13 -43.64
C TYR A 61 -11.57 3.83 -42.35
N THR A 62 -11.62 5.16 -42.36
CA THR A 62 -11.28 5.97 -41.19
C THR A 62 -12.44 6.03 -40.20
N ILE A 63 -12.14 6.22 -38.91
CA ILE A 63 -13.17 6.45 -37.88
C ILE A 63 -14.05 7.66 -38.24
N LYS A 64 -13.47 8.69 -38.88
CA LYS A 64 -14.19 9.90 -39.31
C LYS A 64 -15.26 9.59 -40.37
N GLN A 65 -14.95 8.73 -41.34
CA GLN A 65 -15.91 8.30 -42.37
C GLN A 65 -17.04 7.49 -41.73
N ILE A 66 -16.69 6.47 -40.95
CA ILE A 66 -17.67 5.60 -40.27
C ILE A 66 -18.59 6.43 -39.36
N ALA A 67 -18.02 7.37 -38.59
CA ALA A 67 -18.79 8.25 -37.71
C ALA A 67 -19.78 9.14 -38.49
N GLY A 68 -19.36 9.70 -39.62
CA GLY A 68 -20.22 10.49 -40.50
C GLY A 68 -21.40 9.68 -41.02
N ASP A 69 -21.15 8.45 -41.46
CA ASP A 69 -22.17 7.60 -42.07
C ASP A 69 -23.18 7.00 -41.07
N VAL A 70 -22.81 6.92 -39.79
CA VAL A 70 -23.75 6.57 -38.70
C VAL A 70 -24.30 7.77 -37.94
N GLY A 71 -24.04 8.99 -38.42
CA GLY A 71 -24.63 10.22 -37.87
C GLY A 71 -24.12 10.62 -36.49
N MET A 72 -22.86 10.34 -36.16
CA MET A 72 -22.26 10.69 -34.87
C MET A 72 -20.96 11.48 -35.02
N SER A 73 -20.55 12.16 -33.94
CA SER A 73 -19.25 12.84 -33.95
C SER A 73 -18.10 11.82 -33.96
N ASP A 74 -17.07 12.11 -34.74
CA ASP A 74 -15.82 11.36 -34.78
C ASP A 74 -15.20 11.24 -33.39
N ARG A 75 -15.26 12.30 -32.58
CA ARG A 75 -14.82 12.32 -31.17
C ARG A 75 -15.59 11.32 -30.31
N SER A 76 -16.90 11.19 -30.49
CA SER A 76 -17.70 10.21 -29.76
C SER A 76 -17.26 8.81 -30.14
N LEU A 77 -17.25 8.46 -31.43
CA LEU A 77 -16.87 7.12 -31.89
C LEU A 77 -15.44 6.73 -31.49
N ASN A 78 -14.50 7.69 -31.53
CA ASN A 78 -13.13 7.47 -31.10
C ASN A 78 -13.03 7.02 -29.64
N LYS A 79 -13.93 7.49 -28.76
CA LYS A 79 -13.95 7.04 -27.35
C LYS A 79 -14.30 5.56 -27.25
N PHE A 80 -15.22 5.06 -28.08
CA PHE A 80 -15.59 3.65 -28.09
C PHE A 80 -14.41 2.78 -28.54
N VAL A 81 -13.76 3.17 -29.64
CA VAL A 81 -12.57 2.48 -30.16
C VAL A 81 -11.42 2.50 -29.16
N ARG A 82 -11.16 3.65 -28.51
CA ARG A 82 -10.12 3.78 -27.47
C ARG A 82 -10.43 2.93 -26.24
N ALA A 83 -11.67 2.92 -25.79
CA ALA A 83 -12.08 2.08 -24.66
C ALA A 83 -11.86 0.60 -24.99
N TYR A 84 -12.27 0.13 -26.17
CA TYR A 84 -11.95 -1.23 -26.64
C TYR A 84 -10.44 -1.48 -26.65
N GLY A 85 -9.63 -0.53 -27.14
CA GLY A 85 -8.17 -0.66 -27.13
C GLY A 85 -7.53 -0.80 -25.75
N PHE A 86 -8.12 -0.23 -24.69
CA PHE A 86 -7.65 -0.44 -23.31
C PHE A 86 -8.18 -1.73 -22.67
N PHE A 87 -9.28 -2.27 -23.19
CA PHE A 87 -10.02 -3.40 -22.63
C PHE A 87 -10.34 -4.45 -23.72
N PRO A 88 -9.34 -5.01 -24.42
CA PRO A 88 -9.56 -5.91 -25.55
C PRO A 88 -10.14 -7.27 -25.13
N ASP A 89 -9.84 -7.71 -23.91
CA ASP A 89 -10.34 -8.97 -23.35
C ASP A 89 -11.70 -8.82 -22.63
N GLY A 90 -12.30 -7.63 -22.72
CA GLY A 90 -13.54 -7.27 -22.05
C GLY A 90 -13.36 -6.33 -20.86
N PHE A 91 -14.47 -6.06 -20.18
CA PHE A 91 -14.57 -5.07 -19.10
C PHE A 91 -15.21 -5.69 -17.85
N LYS A 92 -15.09 -5.00 -16.72
CA LYS A 92 -15.77 -5.37 -15.48
C LYS A 92 -17.14 -4.69 -15.41
N GLU A 93 -18.19 -5.49 -15.26
CA GLU A 93 -19.57 -5.02 -15.04
C GLU A 93 -19.74 -4.42 -13.64
N GLU A 94 -19.00 -4.97 -12.67
CA GLU A 94 -18.96 -4.53 -11.28
C GLU A 94 -17.57 -4.73 -10.66
N ILE A 95 -17.32 -4.01 -9.56
CA ILE A 95 -16.16 -4.19 -8.68
C ILE A 95 -16.71 -4.27 -7.25
N ASP A 96 -16.39 -5.33 -6.52
CA ASP A 96 -16.86 -5.55 -5.13
C ASP A 96 -18.38 -5.43 -4.97
N LYS A 97 -19.14 -6.02 -5.91
CA LYS A 97 -20.62 -5.93 -6.00
C LYS A 97 -21.16 -4.51 -6.18
N LYS A 98 -20.29 -3.56 -6.56
CA LYS A 98 -20.66 -2.20 -6.89
C LYS A 98 -20.61 -2.01 -8.40
N PRO A 99 -21.66 -1.44 -8.99
CA PRO A 99 -21.78 -1.44 -10.44
C PRO A 99 -20.94 -0.39 -11.16
N LEU A 100 -20.57 -0.68 -12.40
CA LEU A 100 -19.96 0.27 -13.33
C LEU A 100 -20.85 0.49 -14.56
N THR A 101 -20.72 1.68 -15.17
CA THR A 101 -21.43 2.05 -16.40
C THR A 101 -20.41 2.32 -17.50
N TRP A 102 -20.82 2.25 -18.77
CA TRP A 102 -19.93 2.62 -19.87
C TRP A 102 -19.39 4.05 -19.76
N SER A 103 -20.20 4.96 -19.24
CA SER A 103 -19.79 6.34 -19.00
C SER A 103 -18.63 6.47 -18.01
N HIS A 104 -18.41 5.50 -17.11
CA HIS A 104 -17.19 5.41 -16.28
C HIS A 104 -15.97 5.06 -17.12
N TYR A 105 -16.06 4.04 -17.97
CA TYR A 105 -15.00 3.70 -18.92
C TYR A 105 -14.68 4.87 -19.84
N LEU A 106 -15.69 5.56 -20.38
CA LEU A 106 -15.50 6.77 -21.18
C LEU A 106 -14.91 7.96 -20.42
N ALA A 107 -15.02 7.99 -19.08
CA ALA A 107 -14.39 9.04 -18.28
C ALA A 107 -12.87 8.88 -18.21
N ILE A 108 -12.37 7.64 -18.34
CA ILE A 108 -10.95 7.29 -18.14
C ILE A 108 -10.18 7.03 -19.46
N VAL A 109 -10.81 7.08 -20.64
CA VAL A 109 -10.17 6.79 -21.95
C VAL A 109 -9.04 7.74 -22.37
N TYR A 110 -8.79 8.81 -21.62
CA TYR A 110 -7.65 9.71 -21.87
C TYR A 110 -6.53 9.55 -20.85
N ILE A 111 -6.74 8.75 -19.81
CA ILE A 111 -5.72 8.41 -18.83
C ILE A 111 -4.75 7.41 -19.46
N ARG A 112 -3.45 7.71 -19.44
CA ARG A 112 -2.42 6.86 -20.07
C ARG A 112 -2.02 5.68 -19.19
N SER A 113 -1.86 5.89 -17.88
CA SER A 113 -1.50 4.84 -16.93
C SER A 113 -2.65 3.85 -16.76
N LYS A 114 -2.34 2.55 -16.79
CA LYS A 114 -3.32 1.51 -16.49
C LYS A 114 -3.70 1.53 -15.01
N GLU A 115 -2.71 1.78 -14.16
CA GLU A 115 -2.84 1.85 -12.70
C GLU A 115 -3.80 2.96 -12.29
N GLU A 116 -3.68 4.14 -12.89
CA GLU A 116 -4.58 5.27 -12.64
C GLU A 116 -6.01 4.99 -13.15
N ARG A 117 -6.16 4.35 -14.33
CA ARG A 117 -7.47 3.91 -14.84
C ARG A 117 -8.15 2.94 -13.87
N ASP A 118 -7.43 1.92 -13.44
CA ASP A 118 -7.93 0.89 -12.53
C ASP A 118 -8.28 1.49 -11.17
N PHE A 119 -7.50 2.46 -10.68
CA PHE A 119 -7.80 3.21 -9.47
C PHE A 119 -9.13 3.96 -9.56
N TYR A 120 -9.36 4.72 -10.64
CA TYR A 120 -10.60 5.48 -10.78
C TYR A 120 -11.84 4.58 -10.94
N LEU A 121 -11.72 3.43 -11.61
CA LEU A 121 -12.82 2.46 -11.68
C LEU A 121 -13.16 1.90 -10.29
N LYS A 122 -12.15 1.51 -9.52
CA LYS A 122 -12.33 1.00 -8.15
C LYS A 122 -12.96 2.05 -7.24
N GLU A 123 -12.42 3.26 -7.22
CA GLU A 123 -12.94 4.35 -6.38
C GLU A 123 -14.34 4.79 -6.79
N ALA A 124 -14.63 4.84 -8.10
CA ALA A 124 -15.97 5.16 -8.57
C ALA A 124 -17.00 4.11 -8.14
N ALA A 125 -16.66 2.83 -8.26
CA ALA A 125 -17.52 1.74 -7.82
C ALA A 125 -17.71 1.77 -6.28
N ALA A 126 -16.63 1.83 -5.51
CA ALA A 126 -16.66 1.80 -4.05
C ALA A 126 -17.48 2.97 -3.46
N ASN A 127 -17.30 4.18 -4.00
CA ASN A 127 -17.93 5.40 -3.51
C ASN A 127 -19.22 5.79 -4.27
N GLY A 128 -19.67 4.98 -5.23
CA GLY A 128 -20.86 5.25 -6.03
C GLY A 128 -20.79 6.56 -6.83
N TRP A 129 -19.63 6.90 -7.37
CA TRP A 129 -19.48 8.15 -8.14
C TRP A 129 -20.21 8.06 -9.47
N SER A 130 -20.78 9.17 -9.93
CA SER A 130 -21.23 9.30 -11.31
C SER A 130 -20.06 9.52 -12.28
N SER A 131 -20.30 9.35 -13.58
CA SER A 131 -19.29 9.66 -14.60
C SER A 131 -18.83 11.13 -14.56
N HIS A 132 -19.72 12.06 -14.21
CA HIS A 132 -19.38 13.48 -14.04
C HIS A 132 -18.44 13.68 -12.84
N GLN A 133 -18.79 13.09 -11.70
CA GLN A 133 -17.98 13.11 -10.48
C GLN A 133 -16.61 12.47 -10.69
N THR A 134 -16.53 11.39 -11.47
CA THR A 134 -15.27 10.74 -11.85
C THR A 134 -14.40 11.70 -12.66
N ARG A 135 -14.95 12.36 -13.69
CA ARG A 135 -14.21 13.35 -14.49
C ARG A 135 -13.74 14.55 -13.66
N LEU A 136 -14.55 15.02 -12.71
CA LEU A 136 -14.18 16.13 -11.83
C LEU A 136 -12.96 15.75 -10.97
N ARG A 137 -12.91 14.52 -10.47
CA ARG A 137 -11.78 14.02 -9.66
C ARG A 137 -10.52 13.75 -10.48
N ILE A 138 -10.67 13.30 -11.73
CA ILE A 138 -9.53 13.22 -12.68
C ILE A 138 -8.97 14.63 -12.90
N ARG A 139 -9.83 15.62 -13.19
CA ARG A 139 -9.41 17.02 -13.40
C ARG A 139 -8.70 17.61 -12.18
N ASN A 140 -9.12 17.24 -10.97
CA ASN A 140 -8.57 17.76 -9.72
C ASN A 140 -7.38 16.93 -9.20
N ASN A 141 -6.73 16.11 -10.03
CA ASN A 141 -5.56 15.28 -9.71
C ASN A 141 -5.77 14.41 -8.45
N TYR A 142 -6.98 13.85 -8.29
CA TYR A 142 -7.33 13.06 -7.10
C TYR A 142 -6.43 11.83 -6.93
N TYR A 143 -6.06 11.16 -8.01
CA TYR A 143 -5.12 10.03 -7.97
C TYR A 143 -3.77 10.44 -7.40
N ASP A 144 -3.14 11.48 -7.95
CA ASP A 144 -1.84 11.97 -7.49
C ASP A 144 -1.89 12.39 -6.02
N ASN A 145 -2.96 13.08 -5.62
CA ASN A 145 -3.15 13.49 -4.22
C ASN A 145 -3.23 12.28 -3.28
N ARG A 146 -3.93 11.21 -3.69
CA ARG A 146 -4.05 9.97 -2.90
C ARG A 146 -2.76 9.17 -2.87
N VAL A 147 -2.02 9.11 -3.98
CA VAL A 147 -0.68 8.51 -4.02
C VAL A 147 0.29 9.30 -3.13
N MET A 148 0.23 10.63 -3.15
CA MET A 148 1.05 11.49 -2.30
C MET A 148 0.68 11.37 -0.82
N GLU A 149 -0.62 11.29 -0.49
CA GLU A 149 -1.11 11.02 0.87
C GLU A 149 -0.67 9.64 1.36
N SER A 150 -0.85 8.60 0.56
CA SER A 150 -0.37 7.24 0.85
C SER A 150 1.15 7.22 1.02
N ASN A 151 1.91 7.90 0.16
CA ASN A 151 3.37 8.04 0.30
C ASN A 151 3.77 8.83 1.56
N ARG A 152 2.98 9.82 1.99
CA ARG A 152 3.20 10.53 3.26
C ARG A 152 2.91 9.62 4.45
N VAL A 153 1.84 8.83 4.40
CA VAL A 153 1.53 7.81 5.41
C VAL A 153 2.64 6.75 5.45
N LEU A 154 3.11 6.25 4.30
CA LEU A 154 4.24 5.32 4.21
C LEU A 154 5.57 5.94 4.69
N LYS A 155 5.79 7.25 4.45
CA LYS A 155 6.95 7.97 5.01
C LYS A 155 6.81 8.21 6.52
N GLY A 156 5.60 8.43 7.03
CA GLY A 156 5.29 8.51 8.46
C GLY A 156 5.34 7.16 9.17
N ALA A 157 5.06 6.07 8.43
CA ALA A 157 5.15 4.68 8.83
C ALA A 157 6.51 4.03 8.51
N LYS A 158 7.51 4.80 8.05
CA LYS A 158 8.89 4.35 8.17
C LYS A 158 9.15 4.20 9.66
N GLN A 159 9.25 2.96 10.14
CA GLN A 159 9.77 2.63 11.46
C GLN A 159 10.93 3.58 11.76
N LYS A 160 10.85 4.27 12.88
CA LYS A 160 11.94 5.09 13.39
C LYS A 160 13.06 4.11 13.77
N ILE A 161 13.89 3.74 12.79
CA ILE A 161 14.99 2.80 12.99
C ILE A 161 16.12 3.55 13.68
N LEU A 162 16.40 3.19 14.93
CA LEU A 162 17.63 3.60 15.59
C LEU A 162 18.80 3.00 14.81
N LYS A 163 19.81 3.82 14.52
CA LYS A 163 21.10 3.29 14.03
C LYS A 163 21.60 2.28 15.07
N ASP A 164 21.60 1.02 14.68
CA ASP A 164 22.21 -0.06 15.44
C ASP A 164 23.73 0.21 15.50
N ARG A 165 24.23 0.39 16.72
CA ARG A 165 25.61 0.74 17.01
C ARG A 165 26.29 -0.40 17.77
N ARG A 166 25.96 -1.65 17.47
CA ARG A 166 26.71 -2.83 17.93
C ARG A 166 28.22 -2.56 17.82
N GLN A 167 28.86 -2.47 18.97
CA GLN A 167 30.28 -2.23 19.12
C GLN A 167 30.87 -3.32 20.01
N ARG A 168 32.17 -3.60 19.89
CA ARG A 168 32.85 -4.58 20.75
C ARG A 168 33.32 -3.97 22.08
N LEU A 169 33.61 -2.68 22.09
CA LEU A 169 34.12 -1.97 23.26
C LEU A 169 32.97 -1.40 24.09
N TYR A 170 33.17 -1.34 25.42
CA TYR A 170 32.17 -0.85 26.37
C TYR A 170 30.85 -1.63 26.33
N THR A 171 30.94 -2.92 26.01
CA THR A 171 29.83 -3.86 25.90
C THR A 171 29.99 -4.97 26.92
N TYR A 172 29.01 -5.10 27.81
CA TYR A 172 29.09 -5.94 29.00
C TYR A 172 27.87 -6.85 29.11
N GLY A 173 28.09 -8.06 29.63
CA GLY A 173 27.00 -8.89 30.11
C GLY A 173 26.42 -8.30 31.41
N ALA A 174 25.11 -8.36 31.58
CA ALA A 174 24.47 -7.84 32.77
C ALA A 174 23.20 -8.62 33.11
N ARG A 175 22.78 -8.53 34.38
CA ARG A 175 21.50 -9.03 34.87
C ARG A 175 20.59 -7.87 35.24
N VAL A 176 19.34 -7.92 34.79
CA VAL A 176 18.29 -6.98 35.15
C VAL A 176 17.87 -7.24 36.59
N LEU A 177 18.13 -6.28 37.48
CA LEU A 177 17.65 -6.32 38.86
C LEU A 177 16.23 -5.76 38.97
N LYS A 178 15.94 -4.70 38.22
CA LYS A 178 14.64 -4.03 38.25
C LYS A 178 14.38 -3.23 36.97
N VAL A 179 13.18 -3.37 36.42
CA VAL A 179 12.63 -2.43 35.43
C VAL A 179 12.06 -1.24 36.19
N VAL A 180 12.75 -0.10 36.16
CA VAL A 180 12.31 1.11 36.87
C VAL A 180 11.09 1.66 36.13
N ASP A 181 11.29 2.02 34.86
CA ASP A 181 10.33 2.61 33.92
C ASP A 181 10.54 1.99 32.53
N GLY A 182 9.68 2.29 31.55
CA GLY A 182 9.76 1.71 30.20
C GLY A 182 11.09 1.94 29.47
N ASP A 183 11.84 2.98 29.82
CA ASP A 183 13.14 3.31 29.22
C ASP A 183 14.32 3.28 30.20
N THR A 184 14.11 2.85 31.45
CA THR A 184 15.12 2.91 32.52
C THR A 184 15.19 1.60 33.30
N LEU A 185 16.37 0.99 33.31
CA LEU A 185 16.68 -0.29 33.95
C LEU A 185 17.69 -0.12 35.08
N LEU A 186 17.57 -0.92 36.14
CA LEU A 186 18.63 -1.15 37.12
C LEU A 186 19.32 -2.47 36.78
N LEU A 187 20.60 -2.41 36.42
CA LEU A 187 21.39 -3.55 35.98
C LEU A 187 22.52 -3.84 36.96
N GLN A 188 22.79 -5.12 37.18
CA GLN A 188 24.04 -5.62 37.74
C GLN A 188 24.94 -6.01 36.56
N ILE A 189 25.99 -5.22 36.32
CA ILE A 189 26.86 -5.32 35.15
C ILE A 189 28.14 -6.06 35.53
N ASP A 190 28.50 -7.09 34.78
CA ASP A 190 29.78 -7.79 34.93
C ASP A 190 30.87 -7.00 34.20
N VAL A 191 31.83 -6.47 34.97
CA VAL A 191 32.96 -5.68 34.45
C VAL A 191 34.26 -6.49 34.40
N GLY A 192 34.18 -7.80 34.62
CA GLY A 192 35.30 -8.72 34.68
C GLY A 192 35.90 -8.85 36.08
N PHE A 193 36.95 -9.66 36.20
CA PHE A 193 37.69 -9.88 37.44
C PHE A 193 36.79 -10.24 38.65
N LYS A 194 35.73 -11.02 38.41
CA LYS A 194 34.71 -11.39 39.42
C LYS A 194 34.07 -10.18 40.12
N THR A 195 34.06 -9.03 39.46
CA THR A 195 33.53 -7.77 39.99
C THR A 195 32.27 -7.40 39.21
N VAL A 196 31.21 -7.08 39.95
CA VAL A 196 29.95 -6.60 39.38
C VAL A 196 29.64 -5.21 39.90
N MET A 197 29.01 -4.38 39.07
CA MET A 197 28.60 -3.03 39.44
C MET A 197 27.11 -2.81 39.20
N GLU A 198 26.44 -2.15 40.14
CA GLU A 198 25.03 -1.81 40.01
C GLU A 198 24.85 -0.40 39.47
N HIS A 199 24.20 -0.29 38.31
CA HIS A 199 23.98 1.00 37.66
C HIS A 199 22.59 1.13 37.05
N LYS A 200 22.06 2.35 37.12
CA LYS A 200 20.85 2.73 36.37
C LYS A 200 21.24 3.07 34.94
N VAL A 201 20.58 2.40 34.01
CA VAL A 201 20.80 2.53 32.57
C VAL A 201 19.52 3.07 31.93
N ARG A 202 19.66 4.10 31.09
CA ARG A 202 18.59 4.66 30.27
C ARG A 202 18.80 4.25 28.81
N LEU A 203 17.75 3.77 28.18
CA LEU A 203 17.77 3.35 26.79
C LEU A 203 18.05 4.55 25.87
N ARG A 204 19.04 4.39 24.99
CA ARG A 204 19.48 5.43 24.06
C ARG A 204 18.45 5.66 22.97
N GLY A 205 18.26 6.94 22.64
CA GLY A 205 17.53 7.37 21.45
C GLY A 205 16.02 7.25 21.56
N ILE A 206 15.51 6.90 22.74
CA ILE A 206 14.07 6.74 22.98
C ILE A 206 13.66 7.43 24.29
N ASN A 207 12.38 7.77 24.37
CA ASN A 207 11.74 8.25 25.59
C ASN A 207 10.38 7.55 25.73
N CYS A 208 10.16 6.90 26.86
CA CYS A 208 8.85 6.35 27.20
C CYS A 208 7.98 7.40 27.89
N ALA A 209 6.67 7.21 27.87
CA ALA A 209 5.76 8.07 28.63
C ALA A 209 6.05 7.97 30.15
N GLU A 210 5.81 9.06 30.87
CA GLU A 210 6.05 9.15 32.30
C GLU A 210 5.26 8.10 33.10
N ARG A 211 5.79 7.78 34.29
CA ARG A 211 5.17 6.83 35.23
C ARG A 211 3.74 7.24 35.57
N LYS A 212 2.86 6.25 35.80
CA LYS A 212 1.43 6.44 36.09
C LYS A 212 0.60 6.93 34.90
N SER A 213 1.17 6.99 33.70
CA SER A 213 0.40 7.08 32.47
C SER A 213 0.09 5.69 31.93
N LYS A 214 -1.07 5.50 31.29
CA LYS A 214 -1.46 4.20 30.69
C LYS A 214 -0.42 3.67 29.70
N LEU A 215 0.25 4.56 28.96
CA LEU A 215 1.32 4.20 28.03
C LEU A 215 2.63 3.84 28.74
N GLY A 216 3.01 4.57 29.80
CA GLY A 216 4.20 4.27 30.58
C GLY A 216 4.10 2.93 31.31
N ASP A 217 2.92 2.59 31.84
CA ASP A 217 2.68 1.31 32.50
C ASP A 217 2.74 0.14 31.50
N LYS A 218 2.16 0.31 30.29
CA LYS A 218 2.28 -0.66 29.19
C LYS A 218 3.73 -0.86 28.74
N ALA A 219 4.48 0.23 28.58
CA ALA A 219 5.89 0.15 28.18
C ALA A 219 6.71 -0.62 29.22
N LYS A 220 6.46 -0.36 30.50
CA LYS A 220 7.11 -1.09 31.59
C LYS A 220 6.76 -2.58 31.58
N GLU A 221 5.48 -2.91 31.47
CA GLU A 221 5.01 -4.29 31.44
C GLU A 221 5.62 -5.06 30.25
N PHE A 222 5.67 -4.44 29.08
CA PHE A 222 6.34 -4.99 27.90
C PHE A 222 7.80 -5.37 28.19
N VAL A 223 8.59 -4.45 28.76
CA VAL A 223 9.99 -4.70 29.09
C VAL A 223 10.12 -5.82 30.14
N VAL A 224 9.24 -5.83 31.16
CA VAL A 224 9.22 -6.91 32.17
C VAL A 224 8.96 -8.26 31.50
N GLN A 225 7.98 -8.36 30.60
CA GLN A 225 7.67 -9.60 29.89
C GLN A 225 8.84 -10.08 29.02
N ARG A 226 9.49 -9.16 28.29
CA ARG A 226 10.61 -9.50 27.40
C ARG A 226 11.88 -9.91 28.16
N LEU A 227 12.19 -9.25 29.27
CA LEU A 227 13.44 -9.47 29.97
C LEU A 227 13.30 -10.48 31.11
N MET A 228 12.20 -10.47 31.86
CA MET A 228 12.01 -11.23 33.10
C MET A 228 10.79 -12.15 33.08
N GLY A 229 10.01 -12.17 32.00
CA GLY A 229 8.84 -13.04 31.86
C GLY A 229 9.22 -14.51 31.59
N PRO A 230 8.24 -15.44 31.63
CA PRO A 230 8.48 -16.87 31.41
C PRO A 230 9.10 -17.24 30.06
N GLN A 231 8.90 -16.39 29.04
CA GLN A 231 9.50 -16.52 27.70
C GLN A 231 10.59 -15.48 27.45
N GLY A 232 10.99 -14.75 28.49
CA GLY A 232 12.00 -13.71 28.44
C GLY A 232 13.42 -14.25 28.56
N ALA A 233 14.39 -13.36 28.73
CA ALA A 233 15.80 -13.72 28.87
C ALA A 233 16.26 -14.03 30.30
N ASP A 234 15.34 -14.36 31.23
CA ASP A 234 15.67 -14.63 32.65
C ASP A 234 16.53 -13.52 33.29
N GLY A 235 16.24 -12.28 32.90
CA GLY A 235 16.97 -11.08 33.28
C GLY A 235 18.36 -10.95 32.65
N GLN A 236 18.84 -11.86 31.82
CA GLN A 236 20.13 -11.75 31.13
C GLN A 236 20.03 -10.78 29.94
N VAL A 237 20.94 -9.81 29.91
CA VAL A 237 21.03 -8.80 28.84
C VAL A 237 22.49 -8.50 28.53
N VAL A 238 22.72 -7.95 27.34
CA VAL A 238 23.98 -7.30 26.99
C VAL A 238 23.74 -5.81 26.84
N VAL A 239 24.62 -5.01 27.43
CA VAL A 239 24.51 -3.54 27.44
C VAL A 239 25.75 -2.90 26.82
N SER A 240 25.55 -1.97 25.88
CA SER A 240 26.62 -1.13 25.34
C SER A 240 26.44 0.31 25.77
N SER A 241 27.35 0.82 26.60
CA SER A 241 27.27 2.19 27.15
C SER A 241 28.00 3.21 26.29
N TYR A 242 27.47 4.43 26.17
CA TYR A 242 28.07 5.50 25.35
C TYR A 242 28.47 6.75 26.14
N LYS A 243 27.61 7.22 27.05
CA LYS A 243 27.83 8.45 27.80
C LYS A 243 27.11 8.42 29.13
N THR A 244 27.61 9.21 30.08
CA THR A 244 26.92 9.50 31.33
C THR A 244 25.90 10.62 31.08
N GLY A 245 24.63 10.37 31.39
CA GLY A 245 23.56 11.35 31.26
C GLY A 245 23.46 12.29 32.46
N LYS A 246 22.60 13.32 32.34
CA LYS A 246 22.13 14.10 33.50
C LYS A 246 21.55 13.11 34.53
N PHE A 247 21.98 13.21 35.80
CA PHE A 247 21.56 12.37 36.93
C PHE A 247 22.26 11.02 37.10
N GLY A 248 23.50 10.84 36.60
CA GLY A 248 24.31 9.67 36.92
C GLY A 248 23.80 8.35 36.32
N ARG A 249 22.95 8.44 35.29
CA ARG A 249 22.47 7.29 34.51
C ARG A 249 23.33 7.12 33.27
N TYR A 250 23.72 5.90 32.95
CA TYR A 250 24.39 5.62 31.68
C TYR A 250 23.37 5.57 30.55
N ILE A 251 23.70 6.18 29.41
CA ILE A 251 22.92 6.04 28.16
C ILE A 251 23.47 4.85 27.40
N ALA A 252 22.61 3.86 27.13
CA ALA A 252 23.04 2.59 26.56
C ALA A 252 22.03 1.97 25.59
N ASP A 253 22.55 1.06 24.77
CA ASP A 253 21.77 0.10 24.00
C ASP A 253 21.69 -1.22 24.75
N VAL A 254 20.55 -1.90 24.68
CA VAL A 254 20.31 -3.17 25.38
C VAL A 254 19.83 -4.23 24.40
N TRP A 255 20.50 -5.39 24.44
CA TRP A 255 20.13 -6.58 23.68
C TRP A 255 19.84 -7.75 24.62
N TYR A 256 18.97 -8.65 24.20
CA TYR A 256 18.64 -9.86 24.94
C TYR A 256 18.30 -11.00 23.99
N MET A 257 18.46 -12.23 24.45
CA MET A 257 18.07 -13.42 23.72
C MET A 257 17.62 -14.50 24.72
N PRO A 258 16.37 -14.96 24.66
CA PRO A 258 15.89 -16.01 25.54
C PRO A 258 16.77 -17.26 25.48
N GLN A 259 17.10 -17.84 26.64
CA GLN A 259 17.91 -19.05 26.79
C GLN A 259 19.36 -18.95 26.27
N GLU A 260 19.86 -17.75 25.99
CA GLU A 260 21.24 -17.53 25.57
C GLU A 260 21.96 -16.57 26.52
N SER A 261 23.16 -16.98 26.93
CA SER A 261 23.98 -16.25 27.91
C SER A 261 25.34 -15.82 27.32
N ASP A 262 25.69 -16.32 26.14
CA ASP A 262 26.89 -15.90 25.42
C ASP A 262 26.73 -14.46 24.92
N LYS A 263 27.54 -13.56 25.49
CA LYS A 263 27.45 -12.12 25.22
C LYS A 263 27.65 -11.82 23.73
N GLU A 264 28.62 -12.46 23.09
CA GLU A 264 28.99 -12.26 21.69
C GLU A 264 27.84 -12.64 20.75
N ARG A 265 27.16 -13.76 21.02
CA ARG A 265 25.98 -14.19 20.28
C ARG A 265 24.79 -13.26 20.51
N VAL A 266 24.52 -12.87 21.75
CA VAL A 266 23.42 -11.92 22.06
C VAL A 266 23.64 -10.58 21.35
N VAL A 267 24.88 -10.10 21.23
CA VAL A 267 25.17 -8.87 20.48
C VAL A 267 24.87 -9.06 18.99
N GLN A 268 25.26 -10.18 18.39
CA GLN A 268 25.11 -10.40 16.95
C GLN A 268 23.66 -10.72 16.53
N GLU A 269 22.99 -11.57 17.28
CA GLU A 269 21.72 -12.20 16.90
C GLU A 269 20.57 -11.85 17.85
N GLY A 270 20.86 -11.25 19.00
CA GLY A 270 19.87 -10.90 20.01
C GLY A 270 18.93 -9.77 19.57
N ARG A 271 17.77 -9.75 20.24
CA ARG A 271 16.73 -8.75 20.04
C ARG A 271 17.17 -7.43 20.62
N TYR A 272 16.95 -6.35 19.86
CA TYR A 272 17.34 -5.00 20.27
C TYR A 272 16.17 -4.28 20.95
N LEU A 273 16.23 -4.21 22.28
CA LEU A 273 15.13 -3.73 23.12
C LEU A 273 14.71 -2.30 22.80
N ASN A 274 15.67 -1.40 22.54
CA ASN A 274 15.35 0.00 22.26
C ASN A 274 14.51 0.15 20.99
N GLN A 275 14.76 -0.69 19.98
CA GLN A 275 14.01 -0.68 18.73
C GLN A 275 12.63 -1.32 18.91
N GLU A 276 12.53 -2.43 19.64
CA GLU A 276 11.23 -3.07 19.90
C GLU A 276 10.25 -2.11 20.60
N LEU A 277 10.73 -1.25 21.51
CA LEU A 277 9.89 -0.23 22.14
C LEU A 277 9.38 0.85 21.17
N LEU A 278 10.13 1.16 20.10
CA LEU A 278 9.66 2.06 19.04
C LEU A 278 8.70 1.35 18.10
N ASP A 279 8.97 0.08 17.78
CA ASP A 279 8.16 -0.72 16.86
C ASP A 279 6.76 -1.01 17.42
N GLU A 280 6.66 -1.16 18.74
CA GLU A 280 5.39 -1.38 19.47
C GLU A 280 4.71 -0.05 19.87
N GLU A 281 5.22 1.10 19.42
CA GLU A 281 4.70 2.44 19.75
C GLU A 281 4.67 2.75 21.27
N LEU A 282 5.54 2.09 22.04
CA LEU A 282 5.66 2.25 23.50
C LEU A 282 6.68 3.34 23.90
N ALA A 283 7.44 3.85 22.92
CA ALA A 283 8.38 4.95 23.08
C ALA A 283 8.39 5.89 21.86
N VAL A 284 8.89 7.10 22.06
CA VAL A 284 9.17 8.06 20.99
C VAL A 284 10.67 8.24 20.81
N MET A 285 11.13 8.32 19.56
CA MET A 285 12.55 8.59 19.27
C MET A 285 12.93 10.00 19.70
N VAL A 286 14.09 10.13 20.33
CA VAL A 286 14.71 11.40 20.72
C VAL A 286 16.14 11.46 20.20
N GLU A 287 16.59 12.65 19.78
CA GLU A 287 17.94 12.90 19.26
C GLU A 287 19.02 12.97 20.37
#